data_AF-A0AAW8W7M2-F1
#
_entry.id   AF-A0AAW8W7M2-F1
#
_cell.length_a   1.000
_cell.length_b   1.000
_cell.length_c   1.000
_cell.angle_alpha   90.00
_cell.angle_beta   90.00
_cell.angle_gamma   90.00
#
_symmetry.space_group_name_H-M   'P 1'
#
loop_
_entity.id
_entity.type
_entity.pdbx_description
1 polymer ?
#
loop_
_entity_poly.entity_id
_entity_poly.type
_entity_poly.pdbx_seq_one_letter_code
_entity_poly.pdbx_strand_id
1 'polypeptide(L)'
;MLTQWSTTNYSITKGWLALINGIFKKYDEEATLENVLAELKEYRGLLIERQRLRLVSLSAQSYDGISSGPTNVNHEENKMIKRLTKLEEVEMHINLVKKSIELMAEVDDDSERLAAILDFRYLKGYGVTKTCYKYADKFGLPDFPRQTFNDHLREALLTFAEIYPRELRVEKNPS
;
A
#
# COMPACT_ATOMS: atom_id res chain seq x y z
N MET A 1 3.62 32.73 -26.76
CA MET A 1 2.60 31.74 -27.15
C MET A 1 2.49 30.69 -26.04
N LEU A 2 1.63 30.91 -25.04
CA LEU A 2 1.48 30.03 -23.87
C LEU A 2 0.00 29.93 -23.48
N THR A 3 -0.83 29.24 -24.28
CA THR A 3 -2.26 29.07 -23.95
C THR A 3 -2.88 27.76 -24.46
N GLN A 4 -2.09 26.74 -24.80
CA GLN A 4 -2.64 25.45 -25.27
C GLN A 4 -2.45 24.26 -24.31
N TRP A 5 -1.68 24.42 -23.23
CA TRP A 5 -1.35 23.31 -22.31
C TRP A 5 -2.34 23.12 -21.15
N SER A 6 -3.28 24.05 -20.89
CA SER A 6 -4.19 23.91 -19.74
C SER A 6 -5.51 23.22 -20.04
N THR A 7 -5.98 23.21 -21.30
CA THR A 7 -7.36 22.80 -21.63
C THR A 7 -7.49 21.30 -21.88
N THR A 8 -6.45 20.66 -22.41
CA THR A 8 -6.46 19.23 -22.76
C THR A 8 -6.36 18.35 -21.53
N ASN A 9 -5.50 18.69 -20.57
CA ASN A 9 -5.35 17.95 -19.31
C ASN A 9 -6.61 18.08 -18.42
N TYR A 10 -7.32 19.22 -18.48
CA TYR A 10 -8.55 19.45 -17.70
C TYR A 10 -9.76 18.61 -18.14
N SER A 11 -9.75 18.05 -19.36
CA SER A 11 -10.86 17.21 -19.86
C SER A 11 -10.66 15.73 -19.57
N ILE A 12 -9.41 15.25 -19.54
CA ILE A 12 -9.08 13.86 -19.18
C ILE A 12 -9.29 13.65 -17.67
N THR A 13 -8.89 14.62 -16.85
CA THR A 13 -9.08 14.62 -15.39
C THR A 13 -10.56 14.50 -14.98
N LYS A 14 -11.47 15.18 -15.68
CA LYS A 14 -12.92 15.05 -15.43
C LYS A 14 -13.47 13.66 -15.79
N GLY A 15 -12.92 13.01 -16.81
CA GLY A 15 -13.34 11.68 -17.25
C GLY A 15 -13.03 10.63 -16.20
N TRP A 16 -11.79 10.61 -15.70
CA TRP A 16 -11.31 9.65 -14.70
C TRP A 16 -11.96 9.88 -13.32
N LEU A 17 -12.01 11.14 -12.86
CA LEU A 17 -12.75 11.51 -11.63
C LEU A 17 -14.24 11.19 -11.72
N ALA A 18 -14.88 11.36 -12.90
CA ALA A 18 -16.28 10.97 -13.09
C ALA A 18 -16.46 9.45 -13.09
N LEU A 19 -15.44 8.69 -13.52
CA LEU A 19 -15.44 7.23 -13.52
C LEU A 19 -15.26 6.69 -12.10
N ILE A 20 -14.32 7.22 -11.31
CA ILE A 20 -14.19 6.95 -9.87
C ILE A 20 -15.52 7.28 -9.16
N ASN A 21 -16.06 8.49 -9.37
CA ASN A 21 -17.36 8.88 -8.78
C ASN A 21 -18.52 7.97 -9.23
N GLY A 22 -18.44 7.41 -10.44
CA GLY A 22 -19.41 6.46 -10.98
C GLY A 22 -19.28 5.05 -10.38
N ILE A 23 -18.05 4.59 -10.14
CA ILE A 23 -17.74 3.30 -9.50
C ILE A 23 -18.21 3.35 -8.03
N PHE A 24 -17.88 4.41 -7.28
CA PHE A 24 -18.30 4.58 -5.88
C PHE A 24 -19.78 4.90 -5.68
N LYS A 25 -20.59 5.04 -6.73
CA LYS A 25 -22.06 5.03 -6.54
C LYS A 25 -22.53 3.69 -5.95
N LYS A 26 -21.89 2.59 -6.32
CA LYS A 26 -22.24 1.23 -5.86
C LYS A 26 -21.55 0.83 -4.55
N TYR A 27 -20.42 1.46 -4.23
CA TYR A 27 -19.62 1.12 -3.06
C TYR A 27 -19.76 2.14 -1.93
N ASP A 28 -19.71 1.67 -0.69
CA ASP A 28 -19.61 2.47 0.52
C ASP A 28 -18.18 3.01 0.61
N GLU A 29 -18.06 4.32 0.38
CA GLU A 29 -16.78 5.00 0.29
C GLU A 29 -16.03 5.00 1.63
N GLU A 30 -16.73 5.24 2.74
CA GLU A 30 -16.09 5.28 4.07
C GLU A 30 -15.62 3.89 4.48
N ALA A 31 -16.47 2.87 4.33
CA ALA A 31 -16.10 1.50 4.66
C ALA A 31 -14.95 0.98 3.77
N THR A 32 -14.92 1.39 2.49
CA THR A 32 -13.79 1.10 1.59
C THR A 32 -12.50 1.76 2.07
N LEU A 33 -12.55 3.04 2.44
CA LEU A 33 -11.39 3.76 2.97
C LEU A 33 -10.84 3.12 4.23
N GLU A 34 -11.71 2.65 5.13
CA GLU A 34 -11.29 1.94 6.34
C GLU A 34 -10.53 0.65 6.02
N ASN A 35 -11.03 -0.16 5.08
CA ASN A 35 -10.35 -1.38 4.62
C ASN A 35 -8.99 -1.08 4.00
N VAL A 36 -8.91 -0.09 3.12
CA VAL A 36 -7.65 0.33 2.50
C VAL A 36 -6.65 0.84 3.54
N LEU A 37 -7.13 1.63 4.51
CA LEU A 37 -6.27 2.13 5.59
C LEU A 37 -5.75 1.01 6.48
N ALA A 38 -6.56 0.00 6.78
CA ALA A 38 -6.13 -1.17 7.54
C ALA A 38 -5.01 -1.91 6.79
N GLU A 39 -5.24 -2.21 5.51
CA GLU A 39 -4.31 -2.87 4.60
C GLU A 39 -2.96 -2.12 4.50
N LEU A 40 -2.99 -0.79 4.29
CA LEU A 40 -1.77 0.03 4.18
C LEU A 40 -1.06 0.23 5.53
N LYS A 41 -1.77 0.25 6.65
CA LYS A 41 -1.14 0.35 7.99
C LYS A 41 -0.48 -0.96 8.39
N GLU A 42 -1.06 -2.10 8.01
CA GLU A 42 -0.51 -3.42 8.27
C GLU A 42 0.88 -3.61 7.64
N TYR A 43 1.13 -2.96 6.50
CA TYR A 43 2.42 -3.00 5.80
C TYR A 43 3.64 -2.82 6.72
N ARG A 44 3.62 -1.85 7.65
CA ARG A 44 4.75 -1.65 8.59
C ARG A 44 4.90 -2.80 9.58
N GLY A 45 3.78 -3.37 10.04
CA GLY A 45 3.77 -4.56 10.88
C GLY A 45 4.40 -5.74 10.17
N LEU A 46 4.05 -5.94 8.89
CA LEU A 46 4.64 -6.98 8.04
C LEU A 46 6.16 -6.78 7.86
N LEU A 47 6.64 -5.55 7.69
CA LEU A 47 8.08 -5.29 7.62
C LEU A 47 8.80 -5.72 8.90
N ILE A 48 8.25 -5.41 10.07
CA ILE A 48 8.81 -5.83 11.37
C ILE A 48 8.76 -7.34 11.49
N GLU A 49 7.64 -7.95 11.13
CA GLU A 49 7.44 -9.40 11.22
C GLU A 49 8.40 -10.15 10.31
N ARG A 50 8.62 -9.67 9.08
CA ARG A 50 9.66 -10.21 8.18
C ARG A 50 11.04 -10.19 8.84
N GLN A 51 11.41 -9.10 9.53
CA GLN A 51 12.71 -9.05 10.22
C GLN A 51 12.77 -10.04 11.39
N ARG A 52 11.71 -10.18 12.17
CA ARG A 52 11.62 -11.18 13.25
C ARG A 52 11.77 -12.61 12.72
N LEU A 53 11.02 -12.92 11.65
CA LEU A 53 11.05 -14.20 10.95
C LEU A 53 12.35 -14.45 10.19
N ARG A 54 13.24 -13.46 10.02
CA ARG A 54 14.61 -13.66 9.54
C ARG A 54 15.61 -13.80 10.70
N LEU A 55 15.47 -13.03 11.77
CA LEU A 55 16.39 -13.09 12.92
C LEU A 55 16.44 -14.47 13.58
N VAL A 56 15.29 -15.13 13.76
CA VAL A 56 15.26 -16.44 14.44
C VAL A 56 15.96 -17.54 13.60
N SER A 57 16.32 -17.29 12.32
CA SER A 57 16.92 -18.32 11.45
C SER A 57 18.41 -18.33 11.66
N LEU A 58 18.97 -17.17 12.02
CA LEU A 58 20.35 -17.00 12.47
C LEU A 58 20.55 -17.66 13.85
N SER A 59 19.57 -17.54 14.77
CA SER A 59 19.68 -18.17 16.08
C SER A 59 19.50 -19.69 16.05
N ALA A 60 18.67 -20.22 15.14
CA ALA A 60 18.49 -21.66 14.97
C ALA A 60 19.76 -22.35 14.42
N GLN A 61 20.54 -21.66 13.56
CA GLN A 61 21.84 -22.15 13.10
C GLN A 61 22.91 -22.18 14.20
N SER A 62 22.66 -21.53 15.35
CA SER A 62 23.61 -21.44 16.48
C SER A 62 23.42 -22.56 17.52
N TYR A 63 22.41 -23.43 17.37
CA TYR A 63 22.02 -24.43 18.37
C TYR A 63 22.32 -25.86 17.88
N ASP A 64 23.60 -26.17 17.66
CA ASP A 64 24.07 -27.54 17.35
C ASP A 64 24.37 -28.36 18.63
N GLY A 65 23.56 -28.16 19.66
CA GLY A 65 23.62 -28.87 20.95
C GLY A 65 22.73 -30.11 20.93
N ILE A 66 23.16 -31.14 20.19
CA ILE A 66 22.45 -32.40 19.94
C ILE A 66 22.03 -33.10 21.24
N SER A 67 20.72 -33.28 21.46
CA SER A 67 20.17 -34.44 22.18
C SER A 67 19.19 -35.16 21.26
N SER A 68 19.69 -36.19 20.59
CA SER A 68 18.97 -36.97 19.58
C SER A 68 18.00 -37.96 20.24
N GLY A 69 16.76 -37.52 20.46
CA GLY A 69 15.61 -38.40 20.68
C GLY A 69 14.80 -38.55 19.38
N PRO A 70 14.34 -39.76 19.01
CA PRO A 70 13.64 -40.03 17.74
C PRO A 70 12.31 -39.27 17.58
N THR A 71 11.78 -38.70 18.66
CA THR A 71 10.52 -37.93 18.67
C THR A 71 10.69 -36.44 18.37
N ASN A 72 11.92 -35.90 18.43
CA ASN A 72 12.16 -34.45 18.34
C ASN A 72 12.37 -33.95 16.89
N VAL A 73 12.82 -34.82 15.99
CA VAL A 73 13.14 -34.48 14.58
C VAL A 73 11.90 -33.97 13.83
N ASN A 74 10.75 -34.62 14.00
CA ASN A 74 9.50 -34.21 13.35
C ASN A 74 8.94 -32.88 13.87
N HIS A 75 9.25 -32.47 15.11
CA HIS A 75 8.68 -31.26 15.69
C HIS A 75 9.43 -30.00 15.25
N GLU A 76 10.75 -30.06 15.24
CA GLU A 76 11.60 -28.92 14.83
C GLU A 76 11.56 -28.69 13.31
N GLU A 77 11.54 -29.76 12.50
CA GLU A 77 11.35 -29.65 11.05
C GLU A 77 9.99 -29.00 10.71
N ASN A 78 8.91 -29.43 11.37
CA ASN A 78 7.60 -28.83 11.18
C ASN A 78 7.53 -27.35 11.62
N LYS A 79 8.25 -26.95 12.68
CA LYS A 79 8.37 -25.54 13.06
C LYS A 79 9.09 -24.73 12.01
N MET A 80 10.19 -25.28 11.45
CA MET A 80 10.96 -24.63 10.40
C MET A 80 10.13 -24.45 9.13
N ILE A 81 9.42 -25.49 8.68
CA ILE A 81 8.53 -25.42 7.51
C ILE A 81 7.45 -24.37 7.70
N LYS A 82 6.68 -24.42 8.80
CA LYS A 82 5.62 -23.44 9.10
C LYS A 82 6.13 -22.00 9.07
N ARG A 83 7.35 -21.80 9.56
CA ARG A 83 7.97 -20.49 9.58
C ARG A 83 8.39 -20.03 8.19
N LEU A 84 8.98 -20.90 7.37
CA LEU A 84 9.32 -20.56 5.98
C LEU A 84 8.07 -20.18 5.18
N THR A 85 6.99 -20.97 5.32
CA THR A 85 5.68 -20.63 4.77
C THR A 85 5.22 -19.26 5.25
N LYS A 86 5.35 -18.98 6.56
CA LYS A 86 4.93 -17.67 7.09
C LYS A 86 5.76 -16.51 6.55
N LEU A 87 7.07 -16.71 6.38
CA LEU A 87 7.94 -15.70 5.80
C LEU A 87 7.56 -15.40 4.34
N GLU A 88 7.29 -16.45 3.56
CA GLU A 88 6.83 -16.32 2.18
C GLU A 88 5.50 -15.56 2.07
N GLU A 89 4.52 -15.88 2.91
CA GLU A 89 3.25 -15.15 2.99
C GLU A 89 3.45 -13.66 3.28
N VAL A 90 4.29 -13.34 4.28
CA VAL A 90 4.58 -11.96 4.67
C VAL A 90 5.29 -11.20 3.55
N GLU A 91 6.25 -11.84 2.88
CA GLU A 91 6.98 -11.23 1.76
C GLU A 91 6.07 -11.00 0.54
N MET A 92 5.20 -11.96 0.23
CA MET A 92 4.19 -11.81 -0.82
C MET A 92 3.29 -10.61 -0.53
N HIS A 93 2.78 -10.47 0.70
CA HIS A 93 1.89 -9.36 1.06
C HIS A 93 2.60 -8.01 0.99
N ILE A 94 3.84 -7.91 1.51
CA ILE A 94 4.68 -6.71 1.35
C ILE A 94 4.82 -6.34 -0.14
N ASN A 95 5.08 -7.33 -1.00
CA ASN A 95 5.26 -7.12 -2.43
C ASN A 95 3.96 -6.69 -3.11
N LEU A 96 2.81 -7.26 -2.74
CA LEU A 96 1.51 -6.88 -3.28
C LEU A 96 1.21 -5.40 -3.03
N VAL A 97 1.39 -4.92 -1.79
CA VAL A 97 1.15 -3.50 -1.46
C VAL A 97 2.09 -2.59 -2.26
N LYS A 98 3.39 -2.91 -2.28
CA LYS A 98 4.38 -2.12 -3.02
C LYS A 98 4.09 -2.09 -4.52
N LYS A 99 3.86 -3.25 -5.12
CA LYS A 99 3.62 -3.38 -6.56
C LYS A 99 2.32 -2.71 -6.98
N SER A 100 1.29 -2.74 -6.14
CA SER A 100 0.03 -2.06 -6.45
C SER A 100 0.21 -0.54 -6.47
N ILE A 101 1.00 0.04 -5.56
CA ILE A 101 1.35 1.47 -5.60
C ILE A 101 2.22 1.80 -6.82
N GLU A 102 3.17 0.93 -7.18
CA GLU A 102 4.00 1.10 -8.38
C GLU A 102 3.15 1.06 -9.65
N LEU A 103 2.27 0.06 -9.81
CA LEU A 103 1.37 -0.07 -10.97
C LEU A 103 0.37 1.07 -11.05
N MET A 104 -0.12 1.58 -9.92
CA MET A 104 -0.93 2.80 -9.87
C MET A 104 -0.21 3.99 -10.47
N ALA A 105 1.09 4.14 -10.23
CA ALA A 105 1.86 5.24 -10.79
C ALA A 105 2.06 5.15 -12.31
N GLU A 106 1.89 3.97 -12.92
CA GLU A 106 2.09 3.73 -14.35
C GLU A 106 0.84 4.02 -15.20
N VAL A 107 -0.32 4.28 -14.58
CA VAL A 107 -1.60 4.50 -15.29
C VAL A 107 -1.60 5.83 -16.04
N ASP A 108 -1.35 6.94 -15.33
CA ASP A 108 -1.27 8.30 -15.86
C ASP A 108 -0.62 9.26 -14.85
N ASP A 109 -0.39 10.52 -15.25
CA ASP A 109 0.28 11.55 -14.44
C ASP A 109 -0.45 11.85 -13.11
N ASP A 110 -1.78 11.77 -13.09
CA ASP A 110 -2.57 12.04 -11.89
C ASP A 110 -2.51 10.85 -10.93
N SER A 111 -2.58 9.62 -11.45
CA SER A 111 -2.37 8.40 -10.69
C SER A 111 -0.93 8.32 -10.14
N GLU A 112 0.07 8.83 -10.87
CA GLU A 112 1.45 8.95 -10.39
C GLU A 112 1.56 9.87 -9.17
N ARG A 113 0.84 10.99 -9.20
CA ARG A 113 0.74 11.92 -8.07
C ARG A 113 0.07 11.27 -6.86
N LEU A 114 -1.08 10.63 -7.06
CA LEU A 114 -1.79 9.94 -6.00
C LEU A 114 -0.96 8.79 -5.40
N ALA A 115 -0.28 8.00 -6.24
CA ALA A 115 0.61 6.93 -5.80
C ALA A 115 1.79 7.46 -4.98
N ALA A 116 2.35 8.62 -5.34
CA ALA A 116 3.43 9.24 -4.59
C ALA A 116 3.00 9.61 -3.14
N ILE A 117 1.74 10.01 -2.94
CA ILE A 117 1.20 10.27 -1.60
C ILE A 117 1.24 8.98 -0.78
N LEU A 118 0.79 7.86 -1.35
CA LEU A 118 0.77 6.57 -0.66
C LEU A 118 2.18 6.04 -0.37
N ASP A 119 3.10 6.14 -1.33
CA ASP A 119 4.51 5.77 -1.17
C ASP A 119 5.16 6.54 -0.01
N PHE A 120 5.05 7.87 -0.01
CA PHE A 120 5.63 8.68 1.05
C PHE A 120 5.00 8.41 2.42
N ARG A 121 3.67 8.30 2.48
CA ARG A 121 2.94 8.17 3.74
C ARG A 121 3.05 6.77 4.35
N TYR A 122 2.87 5.73 3.55
CA TYR A 122 2.72 4.36 4.05
C TYR A 122 3.97 3.52 3.84
N LEU A 123 4.58 3.55 2.64
CA LEU A 123 5.79 2.75 2.37
C LEU A 123 7.03 3.31 3.06
N LYS A 124 7.28 4.62 2.89
CA LYS A 124 8.40 5.34 3.53
C LYS A 124 8.08 5.81 4.95
N GLY A 125 6.80 5.86 5.27
CA GLY A 125 6.32 6.07 6.61
C GLY A 125 6.39 7.50 7.13
N TYR A 126 6.35 8.50 6.26
CA TYR A 126 6.43 9.90 6.64
C TYR A 126 5.13 10.43 7.27
N GLY A 127 5.26 11.39 8.19
CA GLY A 127 4.10 12.15 8.70
C GLY A 127 3.59 13.16 7.67
N VAL A 128 2.38 13.69 7.87
CA VAL A 128 1.67 14.58 6.91
C VAL A 128 2.58 15.67 6.37
N THR A 129 3.17 16.46 7.27
CA THR A 129 4.03 17.60 6.93
C THR A 129 5.19 17.18 6.01
N LYS A 130 5.89 16.10 6.36
CA LYS A 130 7.03 15.62 5.56
C LYS A 130 6.57 15.07 4.21
N THR A 131 5.40 14.42 4.17
CA THR A 131 4.80 13.98 2.91
C THR A 131 4.48 15.18 2.01
N CYS A 132 3.82 16.23 2.51
CA CYS A 132 3.52 17.44 1.73
C CYS A 132 4.80 18.06 1.14
N TYR A 133 5.86 18.22 1.95
CA TYR A 133 7.13 18.74 1.47
C TYR A 133 7.77 17.86 0.40
N LYS A 134 7.81 16.54 0.61
CA LYS A 134 8.41 15.61 -0.37
C LYS A 134 7.60 15.48 -1.65
N TYR A 135 6.28 15.63 -1.55
CA TYR A 135 5.40 15.69 -2.70
C TYR A 135 5.62 16.96 -3.52
N ALA A 136 5.65 18.13 -2.87
CA ALA A 136 5.91 19.40 -3.53
C ALA A 136 7.29 19.43 -4.21
N ASP A 137 8.32 18.92 -3.53
CA ASP A 137 9.68 18.76 -4.05
C ASP A 137 9.72 17.84 -5.29
N LYS A 138 9.07 16.67 -5.23
CA LYS A 138 9.03 15.71 -6.36
C LYS A 138 8.41 16.32 -7.62
N PHE A 139 7.35 17.12 -7.47
CA PHE A 139 6.56 17.64 -8.60
C PHE A 139 6.79 19.14 -8.88
N GLY A 140 7.79 19.77 -8.25
CA GLY A 140 8.12 21.19 -8.46
C GLY A 140 7.00 22.16 -8.09
N LEU A 141 6.23 21.85 -7.05
CA LEU A 141 5.10 22.68 -6.59
C LEU A 141 5.56 23.69 -5.52
N PRO A 142 5.03 24.93 -5.55
CA PRO A 142 5.48 26.01 -4.65
C PRO A 142 5.10 25.78 -3.18
N ASP A 143 3.92 25.23 -2.91
CA ASP A 143 3.52 24.73 -1.58
C ASP A 143 2.33 23.76 -1.74
N PHE A 144 2.24 22.72 -0.89
CA PHE A 144 1.14 21.74 -0.96
C PHE A 144 0.27 21.81 0.31
N PRO A 145 -0.86 22.55 0.27
CA PRO A 145 -1.69 22.79 1.44
C PRO A 145 -2.21 21.49 2.06
N ARG A 146 -2.35 21.47 3.39
CA ARG A 146 -2.84 20.29 4.12
C ARG A 146 -4.27 19.87 3.75
N GLN A 147 -5.12 20.84 3.43
CA GLN A 147 -6.51 20.54 3.04
C GLN A 147 -6.52 19.80 1.69
N THR A 148 -5.81 20.35 0.70
CA THR A 148 -5.57 19.71 -0.58
C THR A 148 -4.93 18.33 -0.42
N PHE A 149 -3.98 18.17 0.51
CA PHE A 149 -3.38 16.87 0.82
C PHE A 149 -4.42 15.85 1.30
N ASN A 150 -5.36 16.22 2.16
CA ASN A 150 -6.37 15.26 2.67
C ASN A 150 -7.32 14.80 1.55
N ASP A 151 -7.71 15.71 0.66
CA ASP A 151 -8.56 15.39 -0.48
C ASP A 151 -7.83 14.42 -1.44
N HIS A 152 -6.58 14.73 -1.79
CA HIS A 152 -5.77 13.86 -2.65
C HIS A 152 -5.43 12.54 -1.96
N LEU A 153 -5.23 12.53 -0.63
CA LEU A 153 -5.03 11.30 0.12
C LEU A 153 -6.27 10.40 0.03
N ARG A 154 -7.46 10.98 0.19
CA ARG A 154 -8.72 10.23 0.05
C ARG A 154 -8.84 9.63 -1.34
N GLU A 155 -8.64 10.43 -2.38
CA GLU A 155 -8.65 9.97 -3.78
C GLU A 155 -7.62 8.87 -4.04
N ALA A 156 -6.41 9.02 -3.49
CA ALA A 156 -5.36 8.02 -3.63
C ALA A 156 -5.74 6.69 -2.99
N LEU A 157 -6.37 6.71 -1.81
CA LEU A 157 -6.84 5.51 -1.12
C LEU A 157 -7.93 4.78 -1.92
N LEU A 158 -8.88 5.53 -2.49
CA LEU A 158 -9.94 4.96 -3.33
C LEU A 158 -9.38 4.36 -4.62
N THR A 159 -8.47 5.06 -5.28
CA THR A 159 -7.80 4.58 -6.50
C THR A 159 -6.97 3.33 -6.22
N PHE A 160 -6.30 3.27 -5.07
CA PHE A 160 -5.60 2.06 -4.65
C PHE A 160 -6.54 0.85 -4.53
N ALA A 161 -7.77 1.04 -4.02
CA ALA A 161 -8.75 -0.04 -3.92
C ALA A 161 -9.19 -0.60 -5.28
N GLU A 162 -9.07 0.17 -6.36
CA GLU A 162 -9.39 -0.28 -7.72
C GLU A 162 -8.26 -1.12 -8.34
N ILE A 163 -7.02 -0.87 -7.93
CA ILE A 163 -5.81 -1.51 -8.49
C ILE A 163 -5.37 -2.69 -7.63
N TYR A 164 -5.65 -2.67 -6.32
CA TYR A 164 -5.25 -3.73 -5.41
C TYR A 164 -5.96 -5.05 -5.76
N PRO A 165 -5.24 -6.18 -5.86
CA PRO A 165 -5.82 -7.42 -6.35
C PRO A 165 -6.79 -8.11 -5.38
N ARG A 166 -6.78 -7.71 -4.10
CA ARG A 166 -7.80 -8.17 -3.14
C ARG A 166 -8.95 -7.18 -3.11
N GLU A 167 -10.16 -7.69 -3.00
CA GLU A 167 -11.34 -6.84 -2.90
C GLU A 167 -11.33 -6.10 -1.56
N LEU A 168 -11.09 -4.79 -1.64
CA LEU A 168 -11.13 -3.87 -0.50
C LEU A 168 -12.40 -3.02 -0.50
N ARG A 169 -13.11 -2.95 -1.63
CA ARG A 169 -14.31 -2.14 -1.78
C ARG A 169 -15.48 -2.82 -1.11
N VAL A 170 -16.29 -2.02 -0.42
CA VAL A 170 -17.47 -2.49 0.30
C VAL A 170 -18.70 -2.10 -0.49
N GLU A 171 -19.54 -3.04 -0.89
CA GLU A 171 -20.79 -2.71 -1.59
C GLU A 171 -21.76 -2.00 -0.65
N LYS A 172 -22.47 -0.97 -1.16
CA LYS A 172 -23.58 -0.38 -0.42
C LYS A 172 -24.66 -1.44 -0.29
N ASN A 173 -25.09 -1.74 0.93
CA ASN A 173 -26.30 -2.52 1.12
C ASN A 173 -27.47 -1.80 0.42
N PRO A 174 -28.23 -2.47 -0.46
CA PRO A 174 -29.46 -1.90 -0.98
C PRO A 174 -30.40 -1.71 0.21
N SER A 175 -30.70 -0.44 0.49
CA SER A 175 -31.76 -0.05 1.43
C SER A 175 -33.12 -0.45 0.89
#